data_AF-A0A6N8YRW5-F1
#
_entry.id   AF-A0A6N8YRW5-F1
#
_cell.length_a   1.000
_cell.length_b   1.000
_cell.length_c   1.000
_cell.angle_alpha   90.00
_cell.angle_beta   90.00
_cell.angle_gamma   90.00
#
_symmetry.space_group_name_H-M   'P 1'
#
loop_
_entity.id
_entity.type
_entity.pdbx_description
1 polymer ?
#
loop_
_entity_poly.entity_id
_entity_poly.type
_entity_poly.pdbx_seq_one_letter_code
_entity_poly.pdbx_strand_id
1 'polypeptide(L)'
;MADRIIPLEPVSSGGGPEGPAAFTDVVVVFYLEGLPQHDHDGEAFFDSGPLSEATVAAFALGCAVGVDFPDRIEPVLEQTHPNVVEHIIAECREPLEQQADAARRSTEPLEPEDFIDDLLQALEEAEHADLETAQNALSMSFEYGLILAHVRRSAALVLRNAFNRSQEEAVRELDEEEPDEEDMPPGPAPFESLQEFAAEIMAAYEADIGFATA
;
A
#
# COMPACT_ATOMS: atom_id res chain seq x y z
N MET A 1 5.40 -16.19 16.75
CA MET A 1 4.29 -15.27 17.07
C MET A 1 3.80 -14.79 15.72
N ALA A 2 2.83 -15.50 15.13
CA ALA A 2 2.63 -15.55 13.67
C ALA A 2 1.19 -15.21 13.22
N ASP A 3 0.49 -14.32 13.94
CA ASP A 3 -0.93 -14.01 13.68
C ASP A 3 -1.16 -12.51 13.37
N ARG A 4 -0.19 -11.82 12.77
CA ARG A 4 -0.28 -10.37 12.47
C ARG A 4 -0.47 -10.02 11.00
N ILE A 5 -0.52 -11.03 10.16
CA ILE A 5 -0.73 -10.90 8.71
C ILE A 5 -2.22 -11.18 8.47
N ILE A 6 -2.92 -10.22 7.86
CA ILE A 6 -4.31 -10.40 7.41
C ILE A 6 -4.40 -11.76 6.71
N PRO A 7 -5.25 -12.70 7.18
CA PRO A 7 -5.36 -14.00 6.54
C PRO A 7 -6.04 -13.82 5.17
N LEU A 8 -5.24 -13.82 4.10
CA LEU A 8 -5.75 -13.85 2.73
C LEU A 8 -6.09 -15.29 2.37
N GLU A 9 -7.37 -15.60 2.14
CA GLU A 9 -7.71 -16.77 1.34
C GLU A 9 -7.31 -16.47 -0.12
N PRO A 10 -6.68 -17.42 -0.84
CA PRO A 10 -6.34 -17.23 -2.23
C PRO A 10 -7.61 -16.95 -3.02
N VAL A 11 -7.65 -15.83 -3.74
CA VAL A 11 -8.73 -15.52 -4.68
C VAL A 11 -8.75 -16.68 -5.67
N SER A 12 -9.72 -17.57 -5.48
CA SER A 12 -9.90 -18.69 -6.37
C SER A 12 -10.14 -18.12 -7.75
N SER A 13 -9.23 -18.40 -8.68
CA SER A 13 -9.37 -18.14 -10.11
C SER A 13 -10.65 -18.83 -10.61
N GLY A 14 -11.76 -18.11 -10.50
CA GLY A 14 -13.09 -18.69 -10.41
C GLY A 14 -14.14 -17.74 -10.95
N GLY A 15 -14.10 -17.51 -12.27
CA GLY A 15 -15.17 -16.88 -13.03
C GLY A 15 -15.14 -15.36 -13.00
N GLY A 16 -14.65 -14.74 -14.07
CA GLY A 16 -14.76 -13.29 -14.22
C GLY A 16 -16.22 -12.83 -14.17
N PRO A 17 -16.54 -11.74 -13.46
CA PRO A 17 -17.79 -11.03 -13.64
C PRO A 17 -17.58 -9.82 -14.57
N GLU A 18 -18.64 -9.42 -15.28
CA GLU A 18 -18.71 -8.22 -16.12
C GLU A 18 -18.69 -6.93 -15.26
N GLY A 19 -17.68 -6.79 -14.40
CA GLY A 19 -17.56 -5.72 -13.42
C GLY A 19 -16.23 -4.96 -13.55
N PRO A 20 -16.18 -3.75 -12.98
CA PRO A 20 -14.93 -3.01 -12.82
C PRO A 20 -13.85 -3.83 -12.11
N ALA A 21 -12.57 -3.67 -12.50
CA ALA A 21 -11.44 -4.21 -11.73
C ALA A 21 -11.44 -3.63 -10.31
N ALA A 22 -11.00 -4.37 -9.29
CA ALA A 22 -10.96 -3.84 -7.94
C ALA A 22 -9.97 -2.68 -7.83
N PHE A 23 -10.27 -1.69 -6.99
CA PHE A 23 -9.38 -0.54 -6.78
C PHE A 23 -8.01 -0.97 -6.24
N THR A 24 -7.97 -1.95 -5.34
CA THR A 24 -6.73 -2.54 -4.83
C THR A 24 -5.90 -3.14 -5.96
N ASP A 25 -6.50 -3.87 -6.91
CA ASP A 25 -5.78 -4.43 -8.05
C ASP A 25 -5.15 -3.34 -8.93
N VAL A 26 -5.85 -2.23 -9.12
CA VAL A 26 -5.33 -1.07 -9.86
C VAL A 26 -4.09 -0.50 -9.17
N VAL A 27 -4.14 -0.32 -7.84
CA VAL A 27 -2.99 0.14 -7.05
C VAL A 27 -1.81 -0.85 -7.15
N VAL A 28 -2.08 -2.15 -7.03
CA VAL A 28 -1.05 -3.19 -7.14
C VAL A 28 -0.37 -3.14 -8.50
N VAL A 29 -1.14 -3.04 -9.59
CA VAL A 29 -0.58 -2.93 -10.95
C VAL A 29 0.30 -1.70 -11.09
N PHE A 30 -0.14 -0.53 -10.59
CA PHE A 30 0.66 0.69 -10.65
C PHE A 30 2.02 0.55 -9.96
N TYR A 31 2.07 -0.09 -8.78
CA TYR A 31 3.35 -0.30 -8.09
C TYR A 31 4.21 -1.35 -8.79
N LEU A 32 3.63 -2.47 -9.24
CA LEU A 32 4.39 -3.52 -9.93
C LEU A 32 5.01 -3.03 -11.24
N GLU A 33 4.32 -2.17 -12.01
CA GLU A 33 4.85 -1.62 -13.26
C GLU A 33 6.12 -0.75 -13.05
N GLY A 34 6.29 -0.19 -11.85
CA GLY A 34 7.47 0.58 -11.48
C GLY A 34 8.63 -0.26 -10.94
N LEU A 35 8.43 -1.56 -10.68
CA LEU A 35 9.45 -2.37 -10.02
C LEU A 35 10.42 -3.06 -11.01
N PRO A 36 11.70 -3.21 -10.63
CA PRO A 36 12.63 -4.08 -11.35
C PRO A 36 12.08 -5.51 -11.40
N GLN A 37 11.76 -5.98 -12.60
CA GLN A 37 11.23 -7.30 -12.87
C GLN A 37 12.21 -8.13 -13.69
N HIS A 38 12.42 -9.37 -13.25
CA HIS A 38 13.22 -10.38 -13.94
C HIS A 38 12.32 -11.51 -14.42
N ASP A 39 12.72 -12.18 -15.50
CA ASP A 39 12.05 -13.38 -16.00
C ASP A 39 13.04 -14.54 -15.97
N HIS A 40 12.66 -15.62 -15.29
CA HIS A 40 13.39 -16.88 -15.33
C HIS A 40 12.42 -18.03 -15.58
N ASP A 41 12.65 -18.79 -16.65
CA ASP A 41 11.81 -19.91 -17.07
C ASP A 41 10.31 -19.56 -17.24
N GLY A 42 9.99 -18.31 -17.57
CA GLY A 42 8.61 -17.83 -17.76
C GLY A 42 7.89 -17.48 -16.46
N GLU A 43 8.60 -17.44 -15.34
CA GLU A 43 8.13 -16.94 -14.07
C GLU A 43 8.75 -15.56 -13.81
N ALA A 44 7.89 -14.61 -13.41
CA ALA A 44 8.29 -13.24 -13.08
C ALA A 44 8.73 -13.15 -11.62
N PHE A 45 9.87 -12.51 -11.39
CA PHE A 45 10.42 -12.25 -10.06
C PHE A 45 10.76 -10.78 -9.89
N PHE A 46 10.65 -10.28 -8.67
CA PHE A 46 10.91 -8.91 -8.29
C PHE A 46 12.02 -8.86 -7.25
N ASP A 47 12.89 -7.85 -7.33
CA ASP A 47 13.92 -7.64 -6.32
C ASP A 47 13.28 -7.21 -4.99
N SER A 48 13.62 -7.91 -3.90
CA SER A 48 12.95 -7.71 -2.61
C SER A 48 13.16 -6.32 -2.00
N GLY A 49 14.31 -5.68 -2.26
CA GLY A 49 14.58 -4.32 -1.78
C GLY A 49 13.59 -3.30 -2.33
N PRO A 50 13.56 -3.08 -3.66
CA PRO A 50 12.57 -2.22 -4.31
C PRO A 50 11.12 -2.60 -3.98
N LEU A 51 10.81 -3.90 -3.90
CA LEU A 51 9.47 -4.36 -3.53
C LEU A 51 9.09 -3.96 -2.08
N SER A 52 10.05 -4.00 -1.15
CA SER A 52 9.82 -3.57 0.23
C SER A 52 9.52 -2.07 0.29
N GLU A 53 10.28 -1.25 -0.44
CA GLU A 53 10.02 0.19 -0.55
C GLU A 53 8.63 0.48 -1.17
N ALA A 54 8.26 -0.24 -2.23
CA ALA A 54 6.93 -0.13 -2.82
C ALA A 54 5.82 -0.59 -1.85
N THR A 55 6.09 -1.59 -1.02
CA THR A 55 5.16 -2.07 0.03
C THR A 55 4.94 -0.98 1.09
N VAL A 56 5.99 -0.27 1.51
CA VAL A 56 5.90 0.90 2.40
C VAL A 56 5.08 2.02 1.75
N ALA A 57 5.35 2.33 0.48
CA ALA A 57 4.62 3.34 -0.29
C ALA A 57 3.13 2.98 -0.44
N ALA A 58 2.82 1.71 -0.72
CA ALA A 58 1.45 1.21 -0.81
C ALA A 58 0.68 1.39 0.50
N PHE A 59 1.29 1.11 1.65
CA PHE A 59 0.70 1.38 2.97
C PHE A 59 0.41 2.87 3.17
N ALA A 60 1.38 3.72 2.85
CA ALA A 60 1.24 5.17 3.00
C ALA A 60 0.16 5.73 2.08
N LEU A 61 0.03 5.19 0.85
CA LEU A 61 -1.06 5.49 -0.07
C LEU A 61 -2.41 5.04 0.49
N GLY A 62 -2.49 3.83 1.07
CA GLY A 62 -3.68 3.36 1.78
C GLY A 62 -4.10 4.31 2.89
N CYS A 63 -3.14 4.79 3.69
CA CYS A 63 -3.39 5.84 4.68
C CYS A 63 -3.91 7.13 4.04
N ALA A 64 -3.33 7.57 2.92
CA ALA A 64 -3.75 8.77 2.20
C ALA A 64 -5.18 8.66 1.67
N VAL A 65 -5.49 7.58 0.95
CA VAL A 65 -6.82 7.30 0.40
C VAL A 65 -7.85 7.23 1.52
N GLY A 66 -7.60 6.46 2.59
CA GLY A 66 -8.56 6.35 3.68
C GLY A 66 -8.75 7.64 4.49
N VAL A 67 -7.72 8.49 4.54
CA VAL A 67 -7.81 9.81 5.14
C VAL A 67 -8.66 10.75 4.29
N ASP A 68 -8.37 10.85 2.99
CA ASP A 68 -8.98 11.85 2.11
C ASP A 68 -10.36 11.40 1.58
N PHE A 69 -10.62 10.09 1.56
CA PHE A 69 -11.88 9.47 1.10
C PHE A 69 -12.43 8.44 2.12
N PRO A 70 -12.79 8.85 3.35
CA PRO A 70 -13.19 7.92 4.41
C PRO A 70 -14.43 7.08 4.07
N ASP A 71 -15.38 7.65 3.32
CA ASP A 71 -16.61 6.96 2.88
C ASP A 71 -16.33 5.89 1.79
N ARG A 72 -15.09 5.80 1.29
CA ARG A 72 -14.67 4.83 0.26
C ARG A 72 -13.93 3.63 0.84
N ILE A 73 -13.54 3.64 2.12
CA ILE A 73 -12.76 2.55 2.72
C ILE A 73 -13.51 1.22 2.64
N GLU A 74 -14.73 1.15 3.18
CA GLU A 74 -15.52 -0.09 3.16
C GLU A 74 -15.86 -0.53 1.72
N PRO A 75 -16.32 0.36 0.81
CA PRO A 75 -16.51 0.00 -0.59
C PRO A 75 -15.27 -0.57 -1.30
N VAL A 76 -14.07 -0.04 -1.02
CA VAL A 76 -12.82 -0.57 -1.59
C VAL A 76 -12.55 -1.96 -1.05
N LEU A 77 -12.59 -2.14 0.28
CA LEU A 77 -12.32 -3.43 0.92
C LEU A 77 -13.35 -4.50 0.51
N GLU A 78 -14.62 -4.14 0.27
CA GLU A 78 -15.66 -5.09 -0.13
C GLU A 78 -15.42 -5.69 -1.54
N GLN A 79 -14.63 -5.03 -2.38
CA GLN A 79 -14.28 -5.54 -3.72
C GLN A 79 -13.35 -6.77 -3.65
N THR A 80 -12.42 -6.78 -2.69
CA THR A 80 -11.45 -7.86 -2.48
C THR A 80 -11.91 -8.84 -1.39
N HIS A 81 -12.68 -8.37 -0.41
CA HIS A 81 -13.12 -9.12 0.76
C HIS A 81 -14.65 -9.14 0.94
N PRO A 82 -15.40 -9.69 -0.02
CA PRO A 82 -16.86 -9.59 -0.02
C PRO A 82 -17.48 -10.28 1.20
N ASN A 83 -18.36 -9.58 1.90
CA ASN A 83 -19.10 -10.00 3.10
C ASN A 83 -18.25 -10.24 4.36
N VAL A 84 -16.97 -9.85 4.38
CA VAL A 84 -16.10 -10.05 5.56
C VAL A 84 -15.36 -8.79 6.02
N VAL A 85 -15.63 -7.62 5.42
CA VAL A 85 -14.98 -6.34 5.77
C VAL A 85 -15.09 -6.00 7.26
N GLU A 86 -16.28 -6.14 7.86
CA GLU A 86 -16.47 -5.88 9.30
C GLU A 86 -15.57 -6.76 10.17
N HIS A 87 -15.37 -8.01 9.76
CA HIS A 87 -14.54 -8.97 10.49
C HIS A 87 -13.06 -8.60 10.38
N ILE A 88 -12.56 -8.30 9.18
CA ILE A 88 -11.17 -7.89 8.95
C ILE A 88 -10.83 -6.62 9.73
N ILE A 89 -11.71 -5.60 9.67
CA ILE A 89 -11.52 -4.36 10.44
C ILE A 89 -11.47 -4.66 11.95
N ALA A 90 -12.33 -5.55 12.44
CA ALA A 90 -12.34 -5.92 13.85
C ALA A 90 -11.05 -6.65 14.28
N GLU A 91 -10.52 -7.55 13.44
CA GLU A 91 -9.26 -8.26 13.72
C GLU A 91 -8.05 -7.31 13.74
N CYS A 92 -8.02 -6.36 12.80
CA CYS A 92 -6.91 -5.40 12.69
C CYS A 92 -6.98 -4.28 13.75
N ARG A 93 -8.16 -3.99 14.31
CA ARG A 93 -8.37 -2.82 15.19
C ARG A 93 -7.45 -2.81 16.39
N GLU A 94 -7.44 -3.87 17.18
CA GLU A 94 -6.68 -3.90 18.43
C GLU A 94 -5.16 -3.79 18.17
N PRO A 95 -4.55 -4.56 17.25
CA PRO A 95 -3.14 -4.39 16.89
C PRO A 95 -2.79 -2.96 16.44
N LEU A 96 -3.57 -2.38 15.53
CA LEU A 96 -3.33 -1.03 15.00
C LEU A 96 -3.48 0.05 16.09
N GLU A 97 -4.47 -0.09 16.97
CA GLU A 97 -4.66 0.82 18.11
C GLU A 97 -3.50 0.74 19.09
N GLN A 98 -2.98 -0.47 19.35
CA GLN A 98 -1.83 -0.68 20.21
C GLN A 98 -0.55 -0.09 19.62
N GLN A 99 -0.28 -0.31 18.33
CA GLN A 99 0.86 0.29 17.62
C GLN A 99 0.78 1.82 17.63
N ALA A 100 -0.39 2.40 17.27
CA ALA A 100 -0.59 3.84 17.29
C ALA A 100 -0.45 4.45 18.70
N ASP A 101 -0.87 3.73 19.75
CA ASP A 101 -0.69 4.14 21.13
C ASP A 101 0.76 4.04 21.60
N ALA A 102 1.49 3.01 21.17
CA ALA A 102 2.91 2.84 21.46
C ALA A 102 3.71 3.98 20.81
N ALA A 103 3.47 4.26 19.53
CA ALA A 103 4.05 5.37 18.80
C ALA A 103 3.80 6.71 19.49
N ARG A 104 2.56 6.98 19.92
CA ARG A 104 2.22 8.22 20.63
C ARG A 104 2.99 8.41 21.94
N ARG A 105 3.43 7.33 22.58
CA ARG A 105 4.22 7.36 23.82
C ARG A 105 5.72 7.37 23.57
N SER A 106 6.14 7.06 22.34
CA SER A 106 7.53 7.16 21.91
C SER A 106 7.96 8.61 21.76
N THR A 107 9.26 8.86 21.82
CA THR A 107 9.89 10.12 21.41
C THR A 107 10.38 10.09 19.97
N GLU A 108 10.33 8.91 19.35
CA GLU A 108 10.74 8.69 17.97
C GLU A 108 9.61 9.12 17.01
N PRO A 109 9.97 9.57 15.79
CA PRO A 109 9.00 9.77 14.71
C PRO A 109 8.21 8.48 14.46
N LEU A 110 6.96 8.65 14.04
CA LEU A 110 6.13 7.52 13.63
C LEU A 110 6.36 7.27 12.13
N GLU A 111 6.77 6.07 11.77
CA GLU A 111 7.14 5.70 10.41
C GLU A 111 6.22 4.60 9.87
N PRO A 112 5.94 4.57 8.55
CA PRO A 112 5.07 3.54 7.97
C PRO A 112 5.55 2.11 8.22
N GLU A 113 6.86 1.90 8.20
CA GLU A 113 7.52 0.60 8.42
C GLU A 113 7.14 0.00 9.79
N ASP A 114 6.95 0.81 10.83
CA ASP A 114 6.57 0.37 12.18
C ASP A 114 5.26 -0.45 12.21
N PHE A 115 4.39 -0.26 11.21
CA PHE A 115 3.09 -0.94 11.12
C PHE A 115 3.16 -2.23 10.32
N ILE A 116 4.12 -2.36 9.40
CA ILE A 116 4.23 -3.46 8.44
C ILE A 116 5.56 -4.21 8.53
N ASP A 117 6.35 -3.98 9.60
CA ASP A 117 7.66 -4.61 9.84
C ASP A 117 7.66 -6.13 9.65
N ASP A 118 6.65 -6.82 10.20
CA ASP A 118 6.52 -8.29 10.05
C ASP A 118 6.36 -8.71 8.57
N LEU A 119 5.73 -7.89 7.72
CA LEU A 119 5.60 -8.12 6.27
C LEU A 119 6.91 -7.81 5.54
N LEU A 120 7.57 -6.71 5.88
CA LEU A 120 8.85 -6.32 5.28
C LEU A 120 9.93 -7.36 5.59
N GLN A 121 10.02 -7.82 6.83
CA GLN A 121 10.94 -8.87 7.23
C GLN A 121 10.73 -10.14 6.38
N ALA A 122 9.48 -10.52 6.10
CA ALA A 122 9.19 -11.69 5.28
C ALA A 122 9.64 -11.52 3.81
N LEU A 123 9.58 -10.31 3.25
CA LEU A 123 10.08 -10.02 1.91
C LEU A 123 11.62 -10.04 1.88
N GLU A 124 12.26 -9.47 2.89
CA GLU A 124 13.72 -9.37 2.99
C GLU A 124 14.43 -10.69 3.30
N GLU A 125 13.70 -11.71 3.77
CA GLU A 125 14.24 -13.06 3.96
C GLU A 125 14.68 -13.72 2.63
N ALA A 126 14.17 -13.26 1.49
CA ALA A 126 14.55 -13.70 0.16
C ALA A 126 15.16 -12.54 -0.65
N GLU A 127 16.08 -12.87 -1.57
CA GLU A 127 16.65 -11.88 -2.52
C GLU A 127 15.61 -11.42 -3.56
N HIS A 128 14.69 -12.31 -3.90
CA HIS A 128 13.61 -12.07 -4.85
C HIS A 128 12.28 -12.62 -4.35
N ALA A 129 11.19 -12.00 -4.80
CA ALA A 129 9.82 -12.46 -4.60
C ALA A 129 9.17 -12.82 -5.94
N ASP A 130 8.33 -13.85 -5.96
CA ASP A 130 7.49 -14.16 -7.12
C ASP A 130 6.32 -13.16 -7.24
N LEU A 131 5.64 -13.19 -8.40
CA LEU A 131 4.52 -12.29 -8.67
C LEU A 131 3.38 -12.40 -7.64
N GLU A 132 3.05 -13.62 -7.19
CA GLU A 132 1.97 -13.83 -6.21
C GLU A 132 2.34 -13.18 -4.86
N THR A 133 3.57 -13.37 -4.41
CA THR A 133 4.09 -12.76 -3.18
C THR A 133 4.11 -11.24 -3.29
N ALA A 134 4.57 -10.69 -4.42
CA ALA A 134 4.61 -9.25 -4.64
C ALA A 134 3.20 -8.63 -4.67
N GLN A 135 2.26 -9.26 -5.36
CA GLN A 135 0.86 -8.83 -5.39
C GLN A 135 0.22 -8.85 -4.01
N ASN A 136 0.43 -9.93 -3.26
CA ASN A 136 -0.11 -10.07 -1.91
C ASN A 136 0.48 -9.02 -0.96
N ALA A 137 1.79 -8.80 -0.99
CA ALA A 137 2.42 -7.80 -0.12
C ALA A 137 1.89 -6.39 -0.38
N LEU A 138 1.82 -5.96 -1.64
CA LEU A 138 1.30 -4.64 -2.02
C LEU A 138 -0.18 -4.48 -1.64
N SER A 139 -1.00 -5.49 -1.95
CA SER A 139 -2.43 -5.51 -1.64
C SER A 139 -2.68 -5.39 -0.14
N MET A 140 -2.08 -6.29 0.64
CA MET A 140 -2.19 -6.31 2.10
C MET A 140 -1.75 -4.99 2.72
N SER A 141 -0.62 -4.47 2.26
CA SER A 141 -0.04 -3.24 2.80
C SER A 141 -0.95 -2.04 2.56
N PHE A 142 -1.47 -1.89 1.33
CA PHE A 142 -2.42 -0.85 0.99
C PHE A 142 -3.71 -0.93 1.82
N GLU A 143 -4.31 -2.13 1.90
CA GLU A 143 -5.55 -2.35 2.66
C GLU A 143 -5.35 -2.13 4.15
N TYR A 144 -4.20 -2.51 4.70
CA TYR A 144 -3.87 -2.25 6.11
C TYR A 144 -3.76 -0.75 6.40
N GLY A 145 -3.23 0.04 5.46
CA GLY A 145 -3.25 1.50 5.52
C GLY A 145 -4.67 2.09 5.52
N LEU A 146 -5.57 1.57 4.68
CA LEU A 146 -6.99 1.97 4.68
C LEU A 146 -7.66 1.67 6.03
N ILE A 147 -7.43 0.47 6.57
CA ILE A 147 -7.99 0.06 7.85
C ILE A 147 -7.44 0.95 8.97
N LEU A 148 -6.14 1.28 8.97
CA LEU A 148 -5.57 2.22 9.93
C LEU A 148 -6.25 3.58 9.86
N ALA A 149 -6.51 4.11 8.66
CA ALA A 149 -7.25 5.36 8.49
C ALA A 149 -8.68 5.28 9.05
N HIS A 150 -9.33 4.12 8.92
CA HIS A 150 -10.66 3.87 9.48
C HIS A 150 -10.64 3.80 11.02
N VAL A 151 -9.75 3.01 11.62
CA VAL A 151 -9.74 2.76 13.07
C VAL A 151 -9.04 3.87 13.85
N ARG A 152 -7.98 4.46 13.28
CA ARG A 152 -7.09 5.44 13.93
C ARG A 152 -6.63 6.51 12.95
N ARG A 153 -7.60 7.23 12.40
CA ARG A 153 -7.41 8.33 11.42
C ARG A 153 -6.28 9.32 11.74
N SER A 154 -6.05 9.67 13.00
CA SER A 154 -4.96 10.59 13.38
C SER A 154 -3.57 9.98 13.19
N ALA A 155 -3.39 8.68 13.39
CA ALA A 155 -2.13 8.00 13.13
C ALA A 155 -1.87 7.91 11.61
N ALA A 156 -2.88 7.51 10.83
CA ALA A 156 -2.80 7.51 9.36
C ALA A 156 -2.43 8.89 8.78
N LEU A 157 -2.99 9.98 9.33
CA LEU A 157 -2.61 11.34 8.96
C LEU A 157 -1.13 11.65 9.22
N VAL A 158 -0.61 11.23 10.37
CA VAL A 158 0.79 11.46 10.74
C VAL A 158 1.71 10.68 9.81
N LEU A 159 1.39 9.41 9.54
CA LEU A 159 2.15 8.53 8.66
C LEU A 159 2.20 9.04 7.22
N ARG A 160 1.05 9.39 6.66
CA ARG A 160 0.97 10.03 5.33
C ARG A 160 1.87 11.27 5.25
N ASN A 161 1.79 12.15 6.25
CA ASN A 161 2.59 13.37 6.26
C ASN A 161 4.08 13.10 6.52
N ALA A 162 4.42 12.03 7.25
CA ALA A 162 5.80 11.62 7.47
C ALA A 162 6.42 11.08 6.18
N PHE A 163 5.69 10.22 5.46
CA PHE A 163 6.11 9.70 4.17
C PHE A 163 6.32 10.82 3.15
N ASN A 164 5.38 11.76 3.02
CA ASN A 164 5.58 12.92 2.14
C ASN A 164 6.83 13.73 2.47
N ARG A 165 7.10 13.98 3.76
CA ARG A 165 8.31 14.71 4.14
C ARG A 165 9.57 13.94 3.77
N SER A 166 9.58 12.62 3.98
CA SER A 166 10.68 11.76 3.58
C SER A 166 10.91 11.82 2.06
N GLN A 167 9.85 11.77 1.25
CA GLN A 167 9.93 11.92 -0.20
C GLN A 167 10.44 13.31 -0.61
N GLU A 168 9.93 14.39 0.00
CA GLU A 168 10.40 15.75 -0.25
C GLU A 168 11.88 15.95 0.12
N GLU A 169 12.35 15.27 1.17
CA GLU A 169 13.75 15.28 1.60
C GLU A 169 14.63 14.50 0.61
N ALA A 170 14.23 13.28 0.23
CA ALA A 170 14.94 12.47 -0.76
C ALA A 170 15.07 13.20 -2.12
N VAL A 171 14.02 13.88 -2.57
CA VAL A 171 14.05 14.70 -3.79
C VAL A 171 15.03 15.85 -3.66
N ARG A 172 15.04 16.56 -2.51
CA ARG A 172 15.97 17.66 -2.29
C ARG A 172 17.42 17.17 -2.30
N GLU A 173 17.68 16.01 -1.71
CA GLU A 173 19.01 15.39 -1.74
C GLU A 173 19.44 15.04 -3.17
N LEU A 174 18.55 14.46 -3.98
CA LEU A 174 18.80 14.21 -5.40
C LEU A 174 19.08 15.49 -6.19
N ASP A 175 18.26 16.54 -6.04
CA ASP A 175 18.43 17.82 -6.73
C ASP A 175 19.75 18.54 -6.36
N GLU A 176 20.23 18.35 -5.12
CA GLU A 176 21.50 18.91 -4.65
C GLU A 176 22.73 18.14 -5.17
N GLU A 177 22.55 16.90 -5.64
CA GLU A 177 23.64 16.04 -6.13
C GLU A 177 23.84 16.06 -7.66
N GLU A 178 23.05 16.81 -8.44
CA GLU A 178 22.97 16.71 -9.92
C GLU A 178 22.75 15.24 -10.35
N PRO A 179 21.51 14.72 -10.22
CA PRO A 179 21.26 13.31 -10.44
C PRO A 179 21.40 13.00 -11.93
N ASP A 180 22.14 11.94 -12.27
CA ASP A 180 22.11 11.38 -13.63
C ASP A 180 20.66 10.91 -13.90
N GLU A 181 20.12 11.16 -15.10
CA GLU A 181 18.75 10.76 -15.47
C GLU A 181 18.49 9.24 -15.32
N GLU A 182 19.55 8.44 -15.19
CA GLU A 182 19.53 6.99 -14.98
C GLU A 182 19.30 6.58 -13.50
N ASP A 183 19.50 7.48 -12.53
CA ASP A 183 19.35 7.21 -11.09
C ASP A 183 17.97 7.58 -10.53
N MET A 184 17.06 8.10 -11.37
CA MET A 184 15.68 8.35 -10.94
C MET A 184 14.89 7.03 -10.87
N PRO A 185 14.29 6.69 -9.71
CA PRO A 185 13.50 5.47 -9.59
C PRO A 185 12.28 5.52 -10.53
N PRO A 186 11.99 4.43 -11.27
CA PRO A 186 10.77 4.33 -12.07
C PRO A 186 9.52 4.27 -11.17
N GLY A 187 8.47 5.03 -11.52
CA GLY A 187 7.24 5.12 -10.73
C GLY A 187 6.39 6.35 -11.10
N PRO A 188 5.25 6.60 -10.41
CA PRO A 188 4.54 7.88 -10.52
C PRO A 188 5.55 9.01 -10.30
N ALA A 189 5.36 10.14 -10.99
CA ALA A 189 6.37 11.20 -11.04
C ALA A 189 6.90 11.47 -9.61
N PRO A 190 8.23 11.50 -9.38
CA PRO A 190 8.83 11.54 -8.03
C PRO A 190 8.46 12.77 -7.18
N PHE A 191 7.54 13.60 -7.67
CA PHE A 191 7.24 14.95 -7.25
C PHE A 191 5.77 15.12 -6.83
N GLU A 192 4.92 14.11 -7.00
CA GLU A 192 3.52 14.20 -6.61
C GLU A 192 3.35 13.83 -5.14
N SER A 193 2.69 14.70 -4.36
CA SER A 193 2.37 14.36 -2.97
C SER A 193 1.41 13.18 -2.92
N LEU A 194 1.48 12.32 -1.90
CA LEU A 194 0.56 11.18 -1.77
C LEU A 194 -0.92 11.59 -1.84
N GLN A 195 -1.26 12.81 -1.42
CA GLN A 195 -2.62 13.34 -1.49
C GLN A 195 -3.05 13.62 -2.93
N GLU A 196 -2.17 14.21 -3.74
CA GLU A 196 -2.43 14.48 -5.15
C GLU A 196 -2.53 13.15 -5.90
N PHE A 197 -1.60 12.22 -5.67
CA PHE A 197 -1.63 10.90 -6.29
C PHE A 197 -2.87 10.10 -5.91
N ALA A 198 -3.24 10.09 -4.62
CA ALA A 198 -4.48 9.47 -4.15
C ALA A 198 -5.71 10.08 -4.83
N ALA A 199 -5.76 11.41 -4.97
CA ALA A 199 -6.86 12.09 -5.64
C ALA A 199 -6.92 11.79 -7.14
N GLU A 200 -5.76 11.72 -7.82
CA GLU A 200 -5.67 11.38 -9.23
C GLU A 200 -6.15 9.95 -9.50
N ILE A 201 -5.60 8.95 -8.80
CA ILE A 201 -5.98 7.55 -9.00
C ILE A 201 -7.47 7.36 -8.68
N MET A 202 -7.96 7.93 -7.58
CA MET A 202 -9.38 7.85 -7.22
C MET A 202 -10.28 8.49 -8.27
N ALA A 203 -9.92 9.67 -8.79
CA ALA A 203 -10.69 10.34 -9.83
C ALA A 203 -10.69 9.57 -11.15
N ALA A 204 -9.53 9.02 -11.55
CA ALA A 204 -9.39 8.19 -12.75
C ALA A 204 -10.23 6.91 -12.62
N TYR A 205 -10.13 6.23 -11.48
CA TYR A 205 -10.92 5.02 -11.21
C TYR A 205 -12.42 5.31 -11.22
N GLU A 206 -12.88 6.39 -10.57
CA GLU A 206 -14.30 6.76 -10.58
C GLU A 206 -14.82 7.14 -11.97
N ALA A 207 -13.99 7.74 -12.82
CA ALA A 207 -14.36 8.16 -14.17
C ALA A 207 -14.47 7.00 -15.16
N ASP A 208 -13.55 6.04 -15.10
CA ASP A 208 -13.44 4.97 -16.10
C ASP A 208 -14.23 3.71 -15.73
N ILE A 209 -14.31 3.42 -14.43
CA ILE A 209 -14.61 2.08 -13.90
C ILE A 209 -15.70 2.17 -12.83
N GLY A 210 -15.59 3.13 -11.91
CA GLY A 210 -16.59 3.48 -10.90
C GLY A 210 -16.71 2.46 -9.76
N PHE A 211 -17.01 2.93 -8.55
CA PHE A 211 -17.58 2.06 -7.51
C PHE A 211 -18.98 1.69 -7.95
N ALA A 212 -19.20 0.44 -8.38
CA ALA A 212 -20.48 -0.03 -8.89
C ALA A 212 -21.60 0.42 -7.93
N THR A 213 -22.47 1.32 -8.40
CA THR A 213 -23.64 1.74 -7.63
C THR A 213 -24.63 0.58 -7.64
N ALA A 214 -24.67 -0.19 -6.56
CA ALA A 214 -25.80 -1.04 -6.22
C ALA A 214 -26.90 -0.21 -5.54
#